data_AF-A0A924GWC2-F1
#
_entry.id   AF-A0A924GWC2-F1
#
_cell.length_a   1.000
_cell.length_b   1.000
_cell.length_c   1.000
_cell.angle_alpha   90.00
_cell.angle_beta   90.00
_cell.angle_gamma   90.00
#
_symmetry.space_group_name_H-M   'P 1'
#
loop_
_entity.id
_entity.type
_entity.pdbx_description
1 polymer ?
#
loop_
_entity_poly.entity_id
_entity_poly.type
_entity_poly.pdbx_seq_one_letter_code
_entity_poly.pdbx_strand_id
1 'polypeptide(L)'
;MTIINDAFLNALLSDAAYVDGLVQGRTGADLADDLGPRMTPTLAEYIGKNFSVVTQIASPASSFDATVWRANNMDGTPNPSGKIFVAMRGTQQGQ
;
A
#
# COMPACT_ATOMS: atom_id res chain seq x y z
N MET A 1 -17.30 16.23 -2.09
CA MET A 1 -15.85 16.37 -1.85
C MET A 1 -15.17 15.00 -1.77
N THR A 2 -15.30 14.17 -2.81
CA THR A 2 -14.65 12.85 -2.88
C THR A 2 -13.30 12.93 -3.58
N ILE A 3 -13.15 13.85 -4.54
CA ILE A 3 -11.97 14.01 -5.40
C ILE A 3 -10.67 14.18 -4.61
N ILE A 4 -10.65 15.05 -3.59
CA ILE A 4 -9.44 15.29 -2.79
C ILE A 4 -9.05 14.05 -1.97
N ASN A 5 -10.04 13.35 -1.40
CA ASN A 5 -9.80 12.14 -0.62
C ASN A 5 -9.28 11.02 -1.53
N ASP A 6 -9.94 10.78 -2.67
CA ASP A 6 -9.50 9.79 -3.65
C ASP A 6 -8.09 10.10 -4.17
N ALA A 7 -7.79 11.37 -4.47
CA ALA A 7 -6.46 11.79 -4.90
C ALA A 7 -5.40 11.53 -3.81
N PHE A 8 -5.70 11.84 -2.55
CA PHE A 8 -4.83 11.58 -1.42
C PHE A 8 -4.56 10.08 -1.25
N LEU A 9 -5.60 9.24 -1.24
CA LEU A 9 -5.45 7.79 -1.10
C LEU A 9 -4.65 7.19 -2.26
N ASN A 10 -4.94 7.61 -3.49
CA ASN A 10 -4.22 7.12 -4.67
C ASN A 10 -2.73 7.51 -4.61
N ALA A 11 -2.41 8.74 -4.20
CA ALA A 11 -1.03 9.19 -4.05
C ALA A 11 -0.31 8.42 -2.93
N LEU A 12 -0.96 8.25 -1.78
CA LEU A 12 -0.41 7.56 -0.62
C LEU A 12 -0.09 6.09 -0.92
N LEU A 13 -1.04 5.36 -1.53
CA LEU A 13 -0.84 3.95 -1.88
C LEU A 13 0.17 3.76 -3.02
N SER A 14 0.29 4.74 -3.91
CA SER A 14 1.33 4.74 -4.95
C SER A 14 2.73 4.95 -4.37
N ASP A 15 2.88 5.84 -3.39
CA ASP A 15 4.14 6.04 -2.67
C ASP A 15 4.54 4.79 -1.87
N ALA A 16 3.57 4.17 -1.18
CA ALA A 16 3.75 2.92 -0.43
C ALA A 16 4.21 1.74 -1.30
N ALA A 17 3.80 1.70 -2.57
CA ALA A 17 4.17 0.62 -3.48
C ALA A 17 5.68 0.56 -3.77
N TYR A 18 6.45 1.61 -3.46
CA TYR A 18 7.91 1.62 -3.56
C TYR A 18 8.62 0.86 -2.43
N VAL A 19 7.90 0.33 -1.45
CA VAL A 19 8.45 -0.59 -0.46
C VAL A 19 8.42 -2.01 -1.03
N ASP A 20 9.56 -2.70 -0.95
CA ASP A 20 9.72 -4.07 -1.42
C ASP A 20 9.39 -5.10 -0.33
N GLY A 21 8.97 -6.30 -0.76
CA GLY A 21 8.79 -7.44 0.13
C GLY A 21 7.50 -7.39 0.94
N LEU A 22 6.51 -6.63 0.49
CA LEU A 22 5.21 -6.55 1.14
C LEU A 22 4.49 -7.90 1.07
N VAL A 23 4.33 -8.54 2.23
CA VAL A 23 3.79 -9.90 2.33
C VAL A 23 2.27 -9.88 2.16
N GLN A 24 1.74 -10.83 1.40
CA GLN A 24 0.30 -11.04 1.26
C GLN A 24 -0.37 -11.22 2.63
N GLY A 25 -1.45 -10.48 2.86
CA GLY A 25 -2.24 -10.51 4.09
C GLY A 25 -1.69 -9.59 5.19
N ARG A 26 -0.55 -8.91 5.01
CA ARG A 26 -0.07 -7.95 6.01
C ARG A 26 -1.03 -6.77 6.16
N THR A 27 -1.20 -6.35 7.40
CA THR A 27 -2.00 -5.21 7.84
C THR A 27 -1.53 -4.80 9.25
N GLY A 28 -2.14 -3.78 9.84
CA GLY A 28 -1.89 -3.35 11.22
C GLY A 28 -0.46 -2.86 11.46
N ALA A 29 0.05 -3.14 12.67
CA ALA A 29 1.38 -2.72 13.12
C ALA A 29 2.48 -3.30 12.23
N ASP A 30 2.37 -4.58 11.85
CA ASP A 30 3.33 -5.20 10.95
C ASP A 30 3.40 -4.40 9.64
N LEU A 31 2.27 -4.13 8.97
CA LEU A 31 2.33 -3.35 7.74
C LEU A 31 2.89 -1.94 7.96
N ALA A 32 2.61 -1.31 9.09
CA ALA A 32 3.19 -0.01 9.42
C ALA A 32 4.73 -0.08 9.56
N ASP A 33 5.26 -1.12 10.20
CA ASP A 33 6.70 -1.31 10.37
C ASP A 33 7.41 -1.51 9.02
N ASP A 34 6.82 -2.26 8.09
CA ASP A 34 7.36 -2.42 6.74
C ASP A 34 7.41 -1.10 5.96
N LEU A 35 6.41 -0.22 6.17
CA LEU A 35 6.30 1.04 5.46
C LEU A 35 7.14 2.17 6.09
N GLY A 36 7.54 2.01 7.35
CA GLY A 36 8.32 2.98 8.12
C GLY A 36 9.58 3.53 7.45
N PRO A 37 10.35 2.74 6.66
CA PRO A 37 11.50 3.27 5.92
C PRO A 37 11.15 4.29 4.83
N ARG A 38 9.91 4.30 4.31
CA ARG A 38 9.51 5.13 3.16
C ARG A 38 8.71 6.37 3.53
N MET A 39 7.99 6.34 4.65
CA MET A 39 7.05 7.39 5.03
C MET A 39 7.04 7.62 6.55
N THR A 40 6.35 8.67 6.98
CA THR A 40 6.24 8.99 8.42
C THR A 40 5.46 7.91 9.17
N PRO A 41 5.72 7.70 10.48
CA PRO A 41 4.99 6.72 11.28
C PRO A 41 3.48 6.89 11.22
N THR A 42 2.99 8.13 11.27
CA THR A 42 1.54 8.42 11.17
C THR A 42 0.93 7.97 9.85
N LEU A 43 1.64 8.09 8.74
CA LEU A 43 1.16 7.61 7.43
C LEU A 43 1.22 6.09 7.35
N ALA A 44 2.30 5.49 7.84
CA ALA A 44 2.47 4.04 7.88
C ALA A 44 1.37 3.38 8.74
N GLU A 45 1.10 3.90 9.93
CA GLU A 45 0.02 3.48 10.81
C GLU A 45 -1.36 3.65 10.15
N TYR A 46 -1.57 4.76 9.44
CA TYR A 46 -2.81 4.97 8.69
C TYR A 46 -2.99 3.90 7.62
N ILE A 47 -1.96 3.58 6.83
CA ILE A 47 -2.05 2.52 5.81
C ILE A 47 -2.27 1.16 6.49
N GLY A 48 -1.49 0.84 7.51
CA GLY A 48 -1.61 -0.40 8.28
C GLY A 48 -3.01 -0.62 8.82
N LYS A 49 -3.65 0.41 9.37
CA LYS A 49 -5.01 0.32 9.88
C LYS A 49 -6.05 0.17 8.76
N ASN A 50 -5.94 0.96 7.70
CA ASN A 50 -7.03 1.09 6.74
C ASN A 50 -6.90 0.16 5.53
N PHE A 51 -5.76 -0.50 5.34
CA PHE A 51 -5.50 -1.35 4.18
C PHE A 51 -4.80 -2.65 4.56
N SER A 52 -5.02 -3.66 3.72
CA SER A 52 -4.30 -4.92 3.71
C SER A 52 -3.62 -5.13 2.37
N VAL A 53 -2.44 -5.74 2.39
CA VAL A 53 -1.74 -6.17 1.17
C VAL A 53 -2.43 -7.42 0.64
N VAL A 54 -2.93 -7.36 -0.59
CA VAL A 54 -3.49 -8.55 -1.27
C VAL A 54 -2.38 -9.33 -1.95
N THR A 55 -1.50 -8.62 -2.66
CA THR A 55 -0.32 -9.20 -3.30
C THR A 55 0.61 -8.08 -3.73
N GLN A 56 1.90 -8.39 -3.82
CA GLN A 56 2.90 -7.56 -4.48
C GLN A 56 3.58 -8.43 -5.53
N ILE A 57 3.61 -7.95 -6.76
CA ILE A 57 4.31 -8.59 -7.87
C ILE A 57 5.46 -7.68 -8.26
N ALA A 58 6.67 -8.19 -8.08
CA ALA A 58 7.88 -7.60 -8.61
C ALA A 58 8.40 -8.50 -9.75
N SER A 59 8.64 -7.91 -10.92
CA SER A 59 9.10 -8.67 -12.08
C SER A 59 10.56 -8.33 -12.38
N PRO A 60 11.50 -9.28 -12.23
CA PRO A 60 12.90 -9.02 -12.57
C PRO A 60 13.14 -8.80 -14.07
N ALA A 61 12.17 -9.16 -14.92
CA ALA A 61 12.25 -9.01 -16.37
C ALA A 61 11.61 -7.71 -16.89
N SER A 62 10.87 -6.97 -16.06
CA SER A 62 10.24 -5.71 -16.44
C SER A 62 10.44 -4.65 -15.38
N SER A 63 10.67 -3.41 -15.78
CA SER A 63 10.73 -2.24 -14.89
C SER A 63 9.38 -1.85 -14.26
N PHE A 64 8.44 -2.79 -14.17
CA PHE A 64 7.06 -2.58 -13.75
C PHE A 64 6.71 -3.55 -12.64
N ASP A 65 6.44 -2.99 -11.47
CA ASP A 65 5.96 -3.73 -10.31
C ASP A 65 4.59 -3.19 -9.91
N ALA A 66 3.81 -4.01 -9.23
CA ALA A 66 2.50 -3.62 -8.74
C ALA A 66 2.25 -4.14 -7.34
N THR A 67 1.61 -3.30 -6.52
CA THR A 67 1.06 -3.69 -5.23
C THR A 67 -0.46 -3.53 -5.27
N VAL A 68 -1.16 -4.60 -4.88
CA VAL A 68 -2.62 -4.61 -4.78
C VAL A 68 -3.01 -4.47 -3.32
N TRP A 69 -3.79 -3.43 -3.03
CA TRP A 69 -4.29 -3.12 -1.70
C TRP A 69 -5.79 -3.39 -1.62
N ARG A 70 -6.24 -3.74 -0.42
CA ARG A 70 -7.66 -3.86 -0.10
C ARG A 70 -7.99 -2.99 1.09
N ALA A 71 -9.06 -2.19 0.99
CA ALA A 71 -9.55 -1.43 2.13
C ALA A 71 -10.07 -2.38 3.23
N ASN A 72 -9.72 -2.07 4.48
CA ASN A 72 -10.18 -2.74 5.68
C ASN A 72 -11.54 -2.19 6.13
N ASN A 73 -12.09 -2.80 7.17
CA ASN A 73 -13.20 -2.23 7.93
C ASN A 73 -12.75 -0.99 8.72
N MET A 74 -13.70 -0.17 9.19
CA MET A 74 -13.40 1.05 9.95
C MET A 74 -12.68 0.78 11.29
N ASP A 75 -12.87 -0.42 11.84
CA ASP A 75 -12.18 -0.90 13.05
C ASP A 75 -10.75 -1.41 12.78
N GLY A 76 -10.33 -1.42 11.51
CA GLY A 76 -9.01 -1.87 11.06
C GLY A 76 -8.91 -3.37 10.76
N THR A 77 -9.99 -4.14 10.92
CA THR A 77 -10.00 -5.56 10.59
C THR A 77 -10.04 -5.78 9.07
N PRO A 78 -9.41 -6.84 8.52
CA PRO A 78 -9.47 -7.15 7.10
C PRO A 78 -10.92 -7.32 6.61
N ASN A 79 -11.25 -6.69 5.49
CA ASN A 79 -12.57 -6.79 4.86
C ASN A 79 -12.46 -7.53 3.53
N PRO A 80 -12.97 -8.78 3.39
CA PRO A 80 -12.93 -9.52 2.14
C PRO A 80 -13.64 -8.84 0.97
N SER A 81 -14.63 -8.00 1.24
CA SER A 81 -15.41 -7.23 0.26
C SER A 81 -14.94 -5.77 0.12
N GLY A 82 -13.78 -5.44 0.69
CA GLY A 82 -13.21 -4.10 0.64
C GLY A 82 -12.84 -3.66 -0.78
N LYS A 83 -12.88 -2.35 -1.03
CA LYS A 83 -12.46 -1.75 -2.30
C LYS A 83 -10.99 -2.13 -2.59
N ILE A 84 -10.73 -2.49 -3.84
CA ILE A 84 -9.38 -2.82 -4.33
C ILE A 84 -8.73 -1.59 -4.95
N PHE A 85 -7.46 -1.40 -4.64
CA PHE A 85 -6.60 -0.38 -5.23
C PHE A 85 -5.40 -1.07 -5.85
N VAL A 86 -5.03 -0.67 -7.06
CA VAL A 86 -3.86 -1.18 -7.76
C VAL A 86 -2.88 -0.02 -7.90
N ALA A 87 -1.74 -0.13 -7.23
CA ALA A 87 -0.66 0.82 -7.31
C ALA A 87 0.45 0.21 -8.16
N MET A 88 0.70 0.81 -9.33
CA MET A 88 1.77 0.42 -10.22
C MET A 88 2.95 1.36 -10.00
N ARG A 89 4.17 0.81 -9.98
CA ARG A 89 5.40 1.60 -10.00
C ARG A 89 6.27 1.21 -11.19
N GLY A 90 6.94 2.21 -11.73
CA GLY A 90 8.01 2.02 -12.72
C GLY A 90 9.37 1.88 -12.05
N THR A 91 10.45 1.87 -12.83
CA THR A 91 11.82 1.95 -12.30
C THR A 91 11.99 3.13 -11.37
N GLN A 92 12.57 2.87 -10.20
CA GLN A 92 13.26 3.88 -9.40
C GLN A 92 14.72 3.93 -9.88
N GLN A 93 15.07 4.90 -10.73
CA GLN A 93 16.49 5.16 -11.02
C GLN A 93 17.09 5.99 -9.89
N GLY A 94 18.12 5.45 -9.24
CA GLY A 94 18.96 6.15 -8.28
C GLY A 94 18.54 5.99 -6.82
N GLN A 95 19.15 5.01 -6.16
CA GLN A 95 19.61 5.11 -4.77
C GLN A 95 21.03 4.59 -4.71
#